data_AF-A0ABD5Y0B0-F1
#
_entry.id   AF-A0ABD5Y0B0-F1
#
_cell.length_a   1.000
_cell.length_b   1.000
_cell.length_c   1.000
_cell.angle_alpha   90.00
_cell.angle_beta   90.00
_cell.angle_gamma   90.00
#
_symmetry.space_group_name_H-M   'P 1'
#
loop_
_entity.id
_entity.type
_entity.pdbx_description
1 polymer ?
#
loop_
_entity_poly.entity_id
_entity_poly.type
_entity_poly.pdbx_seq_one_letter_code
_entity_poly.pdbx_strand_id
1 'polypeptide(L)'
;MSFDDRWRRLRERCDSLEPDAVLVTPGDERVFAVDRTDDEGIFVTFREGRERTLRRDQFETLADRVADDPLELDSLPPGVGPYVAVLSLAPGFVVEGGAFRTTDEASDAGDIGRETGGEYDSPFVRSRWDVRRPPESVHDDALLLADWLERHDATDLGTLSSADAVDLYVLLSDVQRGADDLRRDVGDELLDYVGPEGRLSGQFGTITRTHRKRRQLKDDEAIFDRLDEADVPREWVLGVDPDKLDVVVATTDVGEDEVYDIHDQYYVQKTGVDSGEKRTRLRGLRDRLEELDDDEADEIREEIDHLEGRIDDLLAAG
;
A
#
# COMPACT_ATOMS: atom_id res chain seq x y z
N MET A 1 -29.94 12.14 -21.74
CA MET A 1 -28.92 11.60 -22.66
C MET A 1 -29.28 10.15 -22.94
N SER A 2 -29.16 9.66 -24.19
CA SER A 2 -29.37 8.23 -24.44
C SER A 2 -28.24 7.39 -23.80
N PHE A 3 -28.49 6.12 -23.51
CA PHE A 3 -27.41 5.25 -23.03
C PHE A 3 -26.32 5.08 -24.10
N ASP A 4 -26.66 5.11 -25.39
CA ASP A 4 -25.71 5.04 -26.50
C ASP A 4 -24.72 6.21 -26.49
N ASP A 5 -25.20 7.43 -26.22
CA ASP A 5 -24.35 8.61 -26.09
C ASP A 5 -23.42 8.52 -24.87
N ARG A 6 -23.94 8.01 -23.74
CA ARG A 6 -23.17 7.77 -22.53
C ARG A 6 -22.09 6.71 -22.76
N TRP A 7 -22.45 5.61 -23.42
CA TRP A 7 -21.56 4.50 -23.76
C TRP A 7 -20.41 4.96 -24.66
N ARG A 8 -20.70 5.75 -25.70
CA ARG A 8 -19.67 6.32 -26.57
C ARG A 8 -18.69 7.18 -25.79
N ARG A 9 -19.17 8.10 -24.95
CA ARG A 9 -18.31 8.97 -24.11
C ARG A 9 -17.48 8.17 -23.11
N LEU A 10 -18.07 7.13 -22.50
CA LEU A 10 -17.36 6.25 -21.57
C LEU A 10 -16.17 5.56 -22.26
N ARG A 11 -16.38 5.01 -23.47
CA ARG A 11 -15.30 4.41 -24.26
C ARG A 11 -14.23 5.42 -24.64
N GLU A 12 -14.63 6.60 -25.14
CA GLU A 12 -13.71 7.70 -25.43
C GLU A 12 -12.86 8.05 -24.19
N ARG A 13 -13.45 8.03 -22.99
CA ARG A 13 -12.72 8.30 -21.75
C ARG A 13 -11.76 7.18 -21.38
N CYS A 14 -12.18 5.92 -21.49
CA CYS A 14 -11.32 4.75 -21.28
C CYS A 14 -10.13 4.73 -22.24
N ASP A 15 -10.33 5.03 -23.51
CA ASP A 15 -9.27 5.06 -24.52
C ASP A 15 -8.32 6.27 -24.33
N SER A 16 -8.76 7.29 -23.60
CA SER A 16 -7.97 8.48 -23.26
C SER A 16 -7.20 8.39 -21.95
N LEU A 17 -7.30 7.26 -21.23
CA LEU A 17 -6.55 7.05 -19.99
C LEU A 17 -5.04 7.10 -20.27
N GLU A 18 -4.28 7.64 -19.32
CA GLU A 18 -2.82 7.66 -19.42
C GLU A 18 -2.27 6.22 -19.49
N PRO A 19 -1.14 5.97 -20.18
CA PRO A 19 -0.59 4.63 -20.33
C PRO A 19 -0.29 3.91 -19.00
N ASP A 20 0.01 4.67 -17.95
CA ASP A 20 0.26 4.19 -16.60
C ASP A 20 -0.99 4.24 -15.70
N ALA A 21 -2.13 4.74 -16.19
CA ALA A 21 -3.36 4.77 -15.41
C ALA A 21 -3.94 3.37 -15.23
N VAL A 22 -4.39 3.09 -14.01
CA VAL A 22 -5.13 1.90 -13.62
C VAL A 22 -6.36 2.28 -12.84
N LEU A 23 -7.34 1.37 -12.82
CA LEU A 23 -8.55 1.51 -12.04
C LEU A 23 -8.49 0.61 -10.81
N VAL A 24 -8.98 1.12 -9.69
CA VAL A 24 -9.10 0.41 -8.42
C VAL A 24 -10.58 0.22 -8.11
N THR A 25 -10.99 -1.01 -7.86
CA THR A 25 -12.39 -1.25 -7.50
C THR A 25 -12.73 -0.69 -6.12
N PRO A 26 -13.90 -0.06 -5.96
CA PRO A 26 -14.39 0.33 -4.63
C PRO A 26 -14.59 -0.88 -3.71
N GLY A 27 -14.26 -0.70 -2.43
CA GLY A 27 -14.50 -1.66 -1.35
C GLY A 27 -13.44 -2.77 -1.26
N ASP A 28 -13.15 -3.48 -2.35
CA ASP A 28 -12.18 -4.59 -2.37
C ASP A 28 -10.81 -4.23 -2.99
N GLU A 29 -10.62 -2.98 -3.39
CA GLU A 29 -9.35 -2.37 -3.84
C GLU A 29 -8.56 -3.19 -4.89
N ARG A 30 -9.28 -3.90 -5.76
CA ARG A 30 -8.67 -4.69 -6.83
C ARG A 30 -8.26 -3.80 -7.99
N VAL A 31 -6.98 -3.90 -8.34
CA VAL A 31 -6.36 -3.11 -9.42
C VAL A 31 -6.57 -3.80 -10.77
N PHE A 32 -6.99 -3.04 -11.78
CA PHE A 32 -7.09 -3.51 -13.17
C PHE A 32 -6.77 -2.40 -14.17
N ALA A 33 -6.29 -2.79 -15.36
CA ALA A 33 -6.08 -1.89 -16.48
C ALA A 33 -7.19 -2.08 -17.53
N VAL A 34 -7.51 -1.03 -18.27
CA VAL A 34 -8.33 -1.14 -19.49
C VAL A 34 -7.40 -1.45 -20.65
N ASP A 35 -7.62 -2.59 -21.31
CA ASP A 35 -6.77 -3.03 -22.42
C ASP A 35 -7.29 -2.50 -23.76
N ARG A 36 -8.61 -2.55 -23.95
CA ARG A 36 -9.31 -2.06 -25.15
C ARG A 36 -10.81 -1.92 -24.91
N THR A 37 -11.48 -1.17 -25.78
CA THR A 37 -12.93 -1.02 -25.79
C THR A 37 -13.52 -1.39 -27.16
N ASP A 38 -14.75 -1.88 -27.21
CA ASP A 38 -15.52 -2.06 -28.44
C ASP A 38 -17.03 -1.79 -28.21
N ASP A 39 -17.88 -2.10 -29.20
CA ASP A 39 -19.32 -1.83 -29.10
C ASP A 39 -20.05 -2.75 -28.10
N GLU A 40 -19.46 -3.90 -27.75
CA GLU A 40 -20.04 -4.93 -26.88
C GLU A 40 -19.55 -4.81 -25.42
N GLY A 41 -18.35 -4.27 -25.19
CA GLY A 41 -17.83 -4.09 -23.84
C GLY A 41 -16.46 -3.41 -23.73
N ILE A 42 -15.99 -3.39 -22.48
CA ILE A 42 -14.66 -2.90 -22.09
C ILE A 42 -13.85 -4.10 -21.60
N PHE A 43 -12.70 -4.34 -22.20
CA PHE A 43 -11.82 -5.47 -21.87
C PHE A 43 -10.78 -5.00 -20.88
N VAL A 44 -10.71 -5.69 -19.75
CA VAL A 44 -9.83 -5.33 -18.65
C VAL A 44 -8.98 -6.52 -18.21
N THR A 45 -7.77 -6.22 -17.77
CA THR A 45 -6.87 -7.18 -17.15
C THR A 45 -6.64 -6.77 -15.71
N PHE A 46 -7.05 -7.64 -14.79
CA PHE A 46 -6.72 -7.48 -13.38
C PHE A 46 -5.23 -7.74 -13.16
N ARG A 47 -4.66 -7.10 -12.15
CA ARG A 47 -3.25 -7.29 -11.76
C ARG A 47 -2.90 -8.77 -11.52
N GLU A 48 -3.87 -9.60 -11.11
CA GLU A 48 -3.67 -11.05 -10.97
C GLU A 48 -3.57 -11.83 -12.31
N GLY A 49 -3.50 -11.12 -13.45
CA GLY A 49 -3.47 -11.70 -14.80
C GLY A 49 -4.82 -12.24 -15.27
N ARG A 50 -5.90 -11.93 -14.57
CA ARG A 50 -7.26 -12.36 -14.95
C ARG A 50 -7.86 -11.36 -15.91
N GLU A 51 -8.13 -11.81 -17.13
CA GLU A 51 -8.88 -11.04 -18.12
C GLU A 51 -10.39 -11.08 -17.84
N ARG A 52 -11.09 -9.97 -18.05
CA ARG A 52 -12.55 -9.88 -17.92
C ARG A 52 -13.12 -8.91 -18.96
N THR A 53 -14.24 -9.27 -19.56
CA THR A 53 -15.05 -8.34 -20.36
C THR A 53 -16.16 -7.73 -19.51
N LEU A 54 -16.16 -6.41 -19.38
CA LEU A 54 -17.23 -5.62 -18.78
C LEU A 54 -18.25 -5.28 -19.86
N ARG A 55 -19.34 -6.05 -19.89
CA ARG A 55 -20.36 -5.96 -20.96
C ARG A 55 -21.19 -4.68 -20.89
N ARG A 56 -21.52 -4.12 -22.06
CA ARG A 56 -22.35 -2.91 -22.21
C ARG A 56 -23.73 -3.01 -21.55
N ASP A 57 -24.42 -4.15 -21.70
CA ASP A 57 -25.76 -4.37 -21.12
C ASP A 57 -25.78 -4.24 -19.59
N GLN A 58 -24.66 -4.61 -18.95
CA GLN A 58 -24.50 -4.50 -17.50
C GLN A 58 -24.22 -3.05 -17.07
N PHE A 59 -23.52 -2.26 -17.90
CA PHE A 59 -23.38 -0.83 -17.65
C PHE A 59 -24.72 -0.09 -17.77
N GLU A 60 -25.57 -0.46 -18.73
CA GLU A 60 -26.91 0.11 -18.88
C GLU A 60 -27.77 -0.18 -17.66
N THR A 61 -27.82 -1.46 -17.26
CA THR A 61 -28.54 -1.90 -16.06
C THR A 61 -28.04 -1.19 -14.81
N LEU A 62 -26.72 -1.02 -14.67
CA LEU A 62 -26.12 -0.33 -13.53
C LEU A 62 -26.43 1.17 -13.53
N ALA A 63 -26.36 1.81 -14.69
CA ALA A 63 -26.67 3.23 -14.83
C ALA A 63 -28.13 3.52 -14.44
N ASP A 64 -29.07 2.70 -14.89
CA ASP A 64 -30.49 2.81 -14.52
C ASP A 64 -30.69 2.60 -13.02
N ARG A 65 -30.03 1.57 -12.44
CA ARG A 65 -30.11 1.28 -11.00
C ARG A 65 -29.59 2.43 -10.13
N VAL A 66 -28.50 3.09 -10.54
CA VAL A 66 -27.89 4.22 -9.83
C VAL A 66 -28.68 5.51 -10.01
N ALA A 67 -29.41 5.64 -11.12
CA ALA A 67 -30.35 6.74 -11.33
C ALA A 67 -31.57 6.64 -10.39
N ASP A 68 -32.03 5.42 -10.12
CA ASP A 68 -33.14 5.18 -9.18
C ASP A 68 -32.72 5.32 -7.71
N ASP A 69 -31.55 4.77 -7.34
CA ASP A 69 -31.08 4.74 -5.96
C ASP A 69 -29.53 4.67 -5.89
N PRO A 70 -28.86 5.50 -5.08
CA PRO A 70 -27.40 5.46 -4.90
C PRO A 70 -26.87 4.08 -4.47
N LEU A 71 -25.61 3.79 -4.81
CA LEU A 71 -24.92 2.57 -4.39
C LEU A 71 -23.89 2.86 -3.31
N GLU A 72 -24.03 2.23 -2.16
CA GLU A 72 -23.04 2.25 -1.08
C GLU A 72 -21.78 1.46 -1.49
N LEU A 73 -20.62 2.13 -1.49
CA LEU A 73 -19.37 1.55 -2.00
C LEU A 73 -18.83 0.40 -1.13
N ASP A 74 -19.09 0.43 0.18
CA ASP A 74 -18.63 -0.59 1.13
C ASP A 74 -19.44 -1.89 1.10
N SER A 75 -20.56 -1.91 0.36
CA SER A 75 -21.48 -3.05 0.32
C SER A 75 -21.85 -3.48 -1.10
N LEU A 76 -20.98 -3.17 -2.06
CA LEU A 76 -21.20 -3.52 -3.46
C LEU A 76 -21.31 -5.04 -3.66
N PRO A 77 -22.28 -5.50 -4.48
CA PRO A 77 -22.36 -6.91 -4.81
C PRO A 77 -21.08 -7.41 -5.49
N PRO A 78 -20.69 -8.68 -5.26
CA PRO A 78 -19.50 -9.25 -5.88
C PRO A 78 -19.47 -9.07 -7.40
N GLY A 79 -18.35 -8.53 -7.90
CA GLY A 79 -18.14 -8.32 -9.32
C GLY A 79 -18.73 -7.03 -9.91
N VAL A 80 -19.43 -6.21 -9.12
CA VAL A 80 -19.95 -4.89 -9.52
C VAL A 80 -18.88 -3.79 -9.44
N GLY A 81 -17.92 -3.90 -8.52
CA GLY A 81 -16.85 -2.91 -8.33
C GLY A 81 -16.17 -2.42 -9.63
N PRO A 82 -15.76 -3.30 -10.56
CA PRO A 82 -15.16 -2.88 -11.83
C PRO A 82 -16.09 -2.04 -12.72
N TYR A 83 -17.39 -2.33 -12.70
CA TYR A 83 -18.37 -1.53 -13.43
C TYR A 83 -18.53 -0.16 -12.81
N VAL A 84 -18.55 -0.04 -11.48
CA VAL A 84 -18.62 1.25 -10.78
C VAL A 84 -17.36 2.08 -11.05
N ALA A 85 -16.18 1.47 -10.93
CA ALA A 85 -14.90 2.11 -11.20
C ALA A 85 -14.84 2.66 -12.63
N VAL A 86 -15.22 1.87 -13.63
CA VAL A 86 -15.25 2.34 -15.03
C VAL A 86 -16.36 3.37 -15.25
N LEU A 87 -17.57 3.15 -14.74
CA LEU A 87 -18.71 4.05 -14.97
C LEU A 87 -18.49 5.44 -14.34
N SER A 88 -17.69 5.52 -13.28
CA SER A 88 -17.27 6.80 -12.68
C SER A 88 -16.44 7.70 -13.61
N LEU A 89 -15.87 7.15 -14.70
CA LEU A 89 -15.21 7.93 -15.74
C LEU A 89 -16.22 8.70 -16.61
N ALA A 90 -17.47 8.24 -16.67
CA ALA A 90 -18.49 8.88 -17.49
C ALA A 90 -19.06 10.13 -16.78
N PRO A 91 -19.34 11.21 -17.54
CA PRO A 91 -19.99 12.38 -16.97
C PRO A 91 -21.39 12.03 -16.43
N GLY A 92 -21.79 12.74 -15.37
CA GLY A 92 -23.08 12.53 -14.71
C GLY A 92 -23.09 11.42 -13.66
N PHE A 93 -21.92 10.90 -13.28
CA PHE A 93 -21.75 10.09 -12.07
C PHE A 93 -20.75 10.74 -11.14
N VAL A 94 -21.00 10.64 -9.83
CA VAL A 94 -20.14 11.19 -8.79
C VAL A 94 -20.08 10.23 -7.61
N VAL A 95 -18.95 10.25 -6.91
CA VAL A 95 -18.79 9.58 -5.61
C VAL A 95 -18.84 10.65 -4.53
N GLU A 96 -19.80 10.55 -3.62
CA GLU A 96 -19.94 11.49 -2.51
C GLU A 96 -20.44 10.77 -1.26
N GLY A 97 -19.83 11.05 -0.11
CA GLY A 97 -20.27 10.49 1.17
C GLY A 97 -20.19 8.96 1.26
N GLY A 98 -19.31 8.32 0.48
CA GLY A 98 -19.20 6.85 0.43
C GLY A 98 -20.18 6.16 -0.52
N ALA A 99 -20.97 6.92 -1.28
CA ALA A 99 -21.94 6.39 -2.23
C ALA A 99 -21.65 6.84 -3.67
N PHE A 100 -21.94 5.95 -4.62
CA PHE A 100 -21.92 6.21 -6.06
C PHE A 100 -23.32 6.58 -6.54
N ARG A 101 -23.47 7.75 -7.17
CA ARG A 101 -24.77 8.31 -7.55
C ARG A 101 -24.71 9.07 -8.87
N THR A 102 -25.88 9.33 -9.46
CA THR A 102 -26.00 10.23 -10.61
C THR A 102 -25.99 11.69 -10.16
N THR A 103 -25.52 12.59 -11.04
CA THR A 103 -25.63 14.04 -10.87
C THR A 103 -26.29 14.68 -12.09
N ASP A 104 -27.10 15.72 -11.85
CA ASP A 104 -27.84 16.47 -12.87
C ASP A 104 -26.99 17.54 -13.58
N GLU A 105 -25.69 17.63 -13.29
CA GLU A 105 -24.71 18.55 -13.91
C GLU A 105 -24.40 18.22 -15.39
N ALA A 106 -25.40 17.77 -16.16
CA ALA A 106 -25.32 17.64 -17.60
C ALA A 106 -25.72 18.94 -18.35
N SER A 107 -25.96 20.06 -17.66
CA SER A 107 -26.51 21.29 -18.27
C SER A 107 -25.56 22.49 -18.44
N ASP A 108 -24.34 22.49 -17.92
CA ASP A 108 -23.37 23.58 -18.18
C ASP A 108 -22.08 23.05 -18.81
N ALA A 109 -22.20 22.52 -20.03
CA ALA A 109 -21.06 22.37 -20.95
C ALA A 109 -20.73 23.73 -21.59
N GLY A 110 -20.48 24.74 -20.76
CA GLY A 110 -20.19 26.11 -21.15
C GLY A 110 -18.94 26.62 -20.45
N ASP A 111 -17.79 26.45 -21.10
CA ASP A 111 -16.62 27.33 -21.03
C ASP A 111 -16.37 28.07 -19.71
N ILE A 112 -15.84 27.39 -18.69
CA ILE A 112 -15.15 28.04 -17.58
C ILE A 112 -13.87 27.26 -17.24
N GLY A 113 -12.72 27.91 -17.48
CA GLY A 113 -11.61 27.89 -16.54
C GLY A 113 -10.77 26.62 -16.45
N ARG A 114 -9.89 26.43 -17.42
CA ARG A 114 -8.74 25.52 -17.38
C ARG A 114 -7.66 26.05 -16.42
N GLU A 115 -7.94 26.19 -15.14
CA GLU A 115 -6.92 26.49 -14.11
C GLU A 115 -7.26 25.74 -12.82
N THR A 116 -6.30 24.93 -12.35
CA THR A 116 -6.33 23.90 -11.27
C THR A 116 -6.99 22.55 -11.61
N GLY A 117 -6.15 21.52 -11.72
CA GLY A 117 -6.42 20.07 -11.72
C GLY A 117 -7.86 19.56 -11.87
N GLY A 118 -8.18 19.14 -13.11
CA GLY A 118 -9.06 18.00 -13.40
C GLY A 118 -10.52 18.07 -12.95
N GLU A 119 -11.35 18.87 -13.62
CA GLU A 119 -12.79 18.64 -13.64
C GLU A 119 -13.03 17.21 -14.19
N TYR A 120 -13.63 16.33 -13.38
CA TYR A 120 -13.90 14.89 -13.65
C TYR A 120 -12.72 13.91 -13.53
N ASP A 121 -11.93 13.96 -12.46
CA ASP A 121 -11.08 12.83 -12.07
C ASP A 121 -11.85 11.82 -11.23
N SER A 122 -11.96 10.59 -11.75
CA SER A 122 -12.56 9.49 -11.01
C SER A 122 -11.70 9.17 -9.78
N PRO A 123 -12.29 9.01 -8.59
CA PRO A 123 -11.56 8.62 -7.39
C PRO A 123 -11.04 7.19 -7.45
N PHE A 124 -11.31 6.46 -8.54
CA PHE A 124 -10.86 5.09 -8.76
C PHE A 124 -9.70 5.02 -9.76
N VAL A 125 -9.35 6.12 -10.43
CA VAL A 125 -8.15 6.17 -11.28
C VAL A 125 -6.93 6.44 -10.41
N ARG A 126 -5.89 5.64 -10.59
CA ARG A 126 -4.59 5.77 -9.92
C ARG A 126 -3.48 5.57 -10.94
N SER A 127 -2.29 6.10 -10.69
CA SER A 127 -1.11 5.66 -11.42
C SER A 127 -0.75 4.24 -10.97
N ARG A 128 -0.21 3.43 -11.88
CA ARG A 128 0.44 2.15 -11.56
C ARG A 128 1.49 2.31 -10.47
N TRP A 129 2.14 3.48 -10.42
CA TRP A 129 3.14 3.82 -9.42
C TRP A 129 2.56 3.81 -7.99
N ASP A 130 1.35 4.33 -7.81
CA ASP A 130 0.74 4.48 -6.47
C ASP A 130 0.21 3.16 -5.90
N VAL A 131 0.02 2.15 -6.75
CA VAL A 131 -0.60 0.87 -6.38
C VAL A 131 0.35 -0.33 -6.52
N ARG A 132 1.66 -0.06 -6.60
CA ARG A 132 2.72 -1.06 -6.55
C ARG A 132 2.54 -1.96 -5.31
N ARG A 133 2.79 -3.26 -5.44
CA ARG A 133 2.78 -4.16 -4.28
C ARG A 133 4.03 -3.93 -3.40
N PRO A 134 4.03 -4.39 -2.14
CA PRO A 134 5.20 -4.23 -1.28
C PRO A 134 6.52 -4.72 -1.90
N PRO A 135 6.59 -5.90 -2.58
CA PRO A 135 7.82 -6.31 -3.25
C PRO A 135 8.27 -5.41 -4.41
N GLU A 136 7.31 -4.91 -5.18
CA GLU A 136 7.57 -4.02 -6.33
C GLU A 136 8.07 -2.65 -5.83
N SER A 137 7.38 -2.09 -4.84
CA SER A 137 7.77 -0.80 -4.21
C SER A 137 9.17 -0.89 -3.62
N VAL A 138 9.46 -1.93 -2.82
CA VAL A 138 10.81 -2.13 -2.24
C VAL A 138 11.88 -2.25 -3.30
N HIS A 139 11.60 -2.95 -4.40
CA HIS A 139 12.56 -3.11 -5.49
C HIS A 139 12.84 -1.77 -6.16
N ASP A 140 11.80 -1.08 -6.62
CA ASP A 140 11.93 0.15 -7.39
C ASP A 140 12.53 1.28 -6.54
N ASP A 141 12.06 1.45 -5.30
CA ASP A 141 12.56 2.48 -4.39
C ASP A 141 14.02 2.18 -3.99
N ALA A 142 14.42 0.91 -3.87
CA ALA A 142 15.81 0.54 -3.61
C ALA A 142 16.72 0.80 -4.80
N LEU A 143 16.22 0.67 -6.04
CA LEU A 143 16.97 1.05 -7.24
C LEU A 143 17.16 2.57 -7.31
N LEU A 144 16.11 3.35 -7.03
CA LEU A 144 16.20 4.81 -6.96
C LEU A 144 17.20 5.27 -5.88
N LEU A 145 17.17 4.64 -4.70
CA LEU A 145 18.15 4.92 -3.65
C LEU A 145 19.58 4.54 -4.07
N ALA A 146 19.76 3.38 -4.71
CA ALA A 146 21.08 2.94 -5.17
C ALA A 146 21.66 3.91 -6.20
N ASP A 147 20.84 4.27 -7.19
CA ASP A 147 21.17 5.24 -8.23
C ASP A 147 21.53 6.62 -7.65
N TRP A 148 20.70 7.14 -6.73
CA TRP A 148 20.99 8.40 -6.05
C TRP A 148 22.33 8.37 -5.30
N LEU A 149 22.64 7.25 -4.61
CA LEU A 149 23.90 7.04 -3.88
C LEU A 149 25.12 6.85 -4.80
N GLU A 150 24.92 6.46 -6.06
CA GLU A 150 25.98 6.37 -7.05
C GLU A 150 26.36 7.75 -7.61
N ARG A 151 25.36 8.65 -7.74
CA ARG A 151 25.55 10.01 -8.27
C ARG A 151 26.01 11.01 -7.22
N HIS A 152 25.73 10.76 -5.93
CA HIS A 152 26.04 11.68 -4.83
C HIS A 152 26.98 11.05 -3.79
N ASP A 153 27.98 11.82 -3.35
CA ASP A 153 28.84 11.40 -2.24
C ASP A 153 28.12 11.53 -0.88
N ALA A 154 27.41 10.47 -0.50
CA ALA A 154 26.71 10.38 0.78
C ALA A 154 27.63 10.04 1.97
N THR A 155 28.96 9.98 1.79
CA THR A 155 29.88 9.66 2.89
C THR A 155 30.11 10.84 3.83
N ASP A 156 29.89 12.08 3.35
CA ASP A 156 29.87 13.29 4.16
C ASP A 156 28.54 14.06 4.01
N LEU A 157 27.55 13.67 4.82
CA LEU A 157 26.22 14.28 4.83
C LEU A 157 26.21 15.80 5.07
N GLY A 158 27.27 16.37 5.67
CA GLY A 158 27.37 17.81 5.91
C GLY A 158 27.59 18.63 4.64
N THR A 159 27.93 17.96 3.53
CA THR A 159 28.20 18.60 2.23
C THR A 159 27.01 18.59 1.28
N LEU A 160 25.96 17.84 1.61
CA LEU A 160 24.75 17.75 0.80
C LEU A 160 24.01 19.09 0.82
N SER A 161 23.40 19.45 -0.32
CA SER A 161 22.46 20.56 -0.34
C SER A 161 21.21 20.21 0.46
N SER A 162 20.40 21.22 0.80
CA SER A 162 19.12 20.96 1.48
C SER A 162 18.14 20.16 0.63
N ALA A 163 18.21 20.27 -0.71
CA ALA A 163 17.41 19.46 -1.62
C ALA A 163 17.87 18.00 -1.58
N ASP A 164 19.17 17.77 -1.80
CA ASP A 164 19.79 16.44 -1.76
C ASP A 164 19.54 15.71 -0.42
N ALA A 165 19.62 16.43 0.69
CA ALA A 165 19.36 15.86 2.02
C ALA A 165 17.87 15.47 2.21
N VAL A 166 16.94 16.24 1.62
CA VAL A 166 15.51 15.90 1.61
C VAL A 166 15.27 14.68 0.73
N ASP A 167 15.83 14.66 -0.47
CA ASP A 167 15.66 13.55 -1.42
C ASP A 167 16.21 12.24 -0.84
N LEU A 168 17.43 12.26 -0.29
CA LEU A 168 18.01 11.11 0.40
C LEU A 168 17.13 10.66 1.57
N TYR A 169 16.58 11.59 2.35
CA TYR A 169 15.70 11.25 3.47
C TYR A 169 14.42 10.54 3.00
N VAL A 170 13.77 11.06 1.95
CA VAL A 170 12.54 10.48 1.38
C VAL A 170 12.82 9.07 0.85
N LEU A 171 13.86 8.92 0.01
CA LEU A 171 14.24 7.61 -0.55
C LEU A 171 14.58 6.58 0.55
N LEU A 172 15.32 6.99 1.58
CA LEU A 172 15.60 6.13 2.73
C LEU A 172 14.33 5.74 3.49
N SER A 173 13.42 6.69 3.69
CA SER A 173 12.14 6.46 4.38
C SER A 173 11.26 5.47 3.62
N ASP A 174 11.16 5.61 2.30
CA ASP A 174 10.35 4.75 1.44
C ASP A 174 10.89 3.32 1.42
N VAL A 175 12.20 3.16 1.19
CA VAL A 175 12.87 1.86 1.28
C VAL A 175 12.72 1.24 2.66
N GLN A 176 12.90 2.02 3.74
CA GLN A 176 12.74 1.52 5.11
C GLN A 176 11.33 1.00 5.35
N ARG A 177 10.31 1.80 5.02
CA ARG A 177 8.91 1.47 5.26
C ARG A 177 8.49 0.27 4.44
N GLY A 178 8.73 0.30 3.13
CA GLY A 178 8.40 -0.82 2.24
C GLY A 178 9.10 -2.11 2.66
N ALA A 179 10.39 -2.05 3.00
CA ALA A 179 11.13 -3.23 3.42
C ALA A 179 10.64 -3.77 4.76
N ASP A 180 10.23 -2.91 5.69
CA ASP A 180 9.68 -3.36 6.97
C ASP A 180 8.28 -3.97 6.83
N ASP A 181 7.43 -3.41 5.97
CA ASP A 181 6.11 -3.97 5.64
C ASP A 181 6.26 -5.35 4.99
N LEU A 182 7.07 -5.47 3.93
CA LEU A 182 7.36 -6.75 3.29
C LEU A 182 8.00 -7.76 4.26
N ARG A 183 8.88 -7.31 5.16
CA ARG A 183 9.51 -8.17 6.17
C ARG A 183 8.49 -8.71 7.18
N ARG A 184 7.45 -7.94 7.52
CA ARG A 184 6.36 -8.38 8.39
C ARG A 184 5.51 -9.43 7.69
N ASP A 185 5.09 -9.19 6.45
CA ASP A 185 4.32 -10.16 5.65
C ASP A 185 5.05 -11.50 5.51
N VAL A 186 6.35 -11.45 5.17
CA VAL A 186 7.21 -12.65 5.12
C VAL A 186 7.34 -13.30 6.49
N GLY A 187 7.41 -12.51 7.56
CA GLY A 187 7.49 -12.99 8.94
C GLY A 187 6.24 -13.76 9.35
N ASP A 188 5.06 -13.25 9.00
CA ASP A 188 3.76 -13.88 9.30
C ASP A 188 3.63 -15.20 8.56
N GLU A 189 3.95 -15.23 7.26
CA GLU A 189 4.00 -16.48 6.48
C GLU A 189 4.99 -17.48 7.10
N LEU A 190 6.17 -17.03 7.55
CA LEU A 190 7.15 -17.91 8.18
C LEU A 190 6.67 -18.50 9.51
N LEU A 191 5.83 -17.81 10.29
CA LEU A 191 5.29 -18.34 11.55
C LEU A 191 4.46 -19.61 11.34
N ASP A 192 3.79 -19.74 10.20
CA ASP A 192 3.02 -20.94 9.85
C ASP A 192 3.91 -22.17 9.61
N TYR A 193 5.17 -21.96 9.18
CA TYR A 193 6.14 -23.03 8.98
C TYR A 193 7.05 -23.29 10.19
N VAL A 194 7.24 -22.29 11.05
CA VAL A 194 8.16 -22.40 12.18
C VAL A 194 7.48 -23.10 13.36
N GLY A 195 7.76 -24.41 13.49
CA GLY A 195 7.32 -25.23 14.63
C GLY A 195 7.78 -24.72 16.01
N PRO A 196 7.34 -25.34 17.12
CA PRO A 196 7.51 -24.81 18.48
C PRO A 196 8.96 -24.54 18.92
N GLU A 197 9.94 -25.26 18.39
CA GLU A 197 11.38 -25.05 18.68
C GLU A 197 12.10 -24.21 17.60
N GLY A 198 11.35 -23.68 16.63
CA GLY A 198 11.80 -23.53 15.26
C GLY A 198 12.78 -22.39 15.00
N ARG A 199 14.03 -22.79 14.76
CA ARG A 199 15.05 -21.99 14.08
C ARG A 199 15.04 -22.36 12.60
N LEU A 200 14.98 -21.36 11.71
CA LEU A 200 15.14 -21.57 10.27
C LEU A 200 16.38 -20.83 9.76
N SER A 201 17.13 -21.48 8.88
CA SER A 201 18.31 -20.92 8.23
C SER A 201 18.08 -20.87 6.72
N GLY A 202 18.39 -19.72 6.13
CA GLY A 202 18.47 -19.53 4.68
C GLY A 202 19.88 -19.11 4.26
N GLN A 203 20.04 -18.81 2.97
CA GLN A 203 21.32 -18.39 2.40
C GLN A 203 21.94 -17.17 3.10
N PHE A 204 21.12 -16.18 3.48
CA PHE A 204 21.62 -14.89 3.97
C PHE A 204 21.54 -14.72 5.50
N GLY A 205 21.09 -15.74 6.24
CA GLY A 205 21.00 -15.66 7.68
C GLY A 205 20.06 -16.68 8.32
N THR A 206 19.78 -16.43 9.60
CA THR A 206 18.96 -17.30 10.44
C THR A 206 17.90 -16.48 11.15
N ILE A 207 16.72 -17.07 11.28
CA ILE A 207 15.61 -16.58 12.09
C ILE A 207 15.20 -17.59 13.17
N THR A 208 14.49 -17.12 14.18
CA THR A 208 13.94 -17.94 15.26
C THR A 208 12.56 -17.41 15.64
N ARG A 209 11.62 -18.32 15.89
CA ARG A 209 10.32 -17.94 16.45
C ARG A 209 10.51 -17.54 17.92
N THR A 210 9.97 -16.39 18.25
CA THR A 210 9.95 -15.85 19.61
C THR A 210 8.55 -15.35 19.92
N HIS A 211 8.30 -15.00 21.17
CA HIS A 211 7.03 -14.44 21.60
C HIS A 211 7.27 -13.26 22.51
N ARG A 212 6.35 -12.29 22.45
CA ARG A 212 6.22 -11.25 23.48
C ARG A 212 4.90 -11.47 24.20
N LYS A 213 4.95 -11.45 25.52
CA LYS A 213 3.76 -11.39 26.37
C LYS A 213 3.39 -9.92 26.54
N ARG A 214 2.17 -9.54 26.13
CA ARG A 214 1.58 -8.25 26.49
C ARG A 214 0.54 -8.47 27.57
N ARG A 215 0.55 -7.60 28.56
CA ARG A 215 -0.42 -7.59 29.66
C ARG A 215 -1.22 -6.30 29.52
N GLN A 216 -2.54 -6.42 29.48
CA GLN A 216 -3.46 -5.30 29.53
C GLN A 216 -4.32 -5.46 30.77
N LEU A 217 -4.58 -4.37 31.51
CA LEU A 217 -5.49 -4.43 32.64
C LEU A 217 -6.89 -4.81 32.14
N LYS A 218 -7.54 -5.69 32.88
CA LYS A 218 -8.98 -5.92 32.73
C LYS A 218 -9.76 -4.70 33.21
N ASP A 219 -11.07 -4.71 32.94
CA ASP A 219 -11.96 -3.68 33.44
C ASP A 219 -11.87 -3.55 34.97
N ASP A 220 -11.83 -2.31 35.46
CA ASP A 220 -11.66 -1.98 36.87
C ASP A 220 -12.64 -2.74 37.78
N GLU A 221 -13.91 -2.86 37.36
CA GLU A 221 -14.95 -3.60 38.10
C GLU A 221 -14.59 -5.08 38.24
N ALA A 222 -14.16 -5.72 37.15
CA ALA A 222 -13.73 -7.12 37.16
C ALA A 222 -12.49 -7.32 38.04
N ILE A 223 -11.56 -6.36 38.06
CA ILE A 223 -10.39 -6.40 38.93
C ILE A 223 -10.81 -6.29 40.40
N PHE A 224 -11.63 -5.31 40.75
CA PHE A 224 -12.07 -5.12 42.13
C PHE A 224 -12.91 -6.29 42.65
N ASP A 225 -13.79 -6.87 41.83
CA ASP A 225 -14.55 -8.06 42.19
C ASP A 225 -13.63 -9.24 42.55
N ARG A 226 -12.51 -9.41 41.83
CA ARG A 226 -11.51 -10.44 42.13
C ARG A 226 -10.70 -10.15 43.37
N LEU A 227 -10.33 -8.89 43.59
CA LEU A 227 -9.65 -8.49 44.82
C LEU A 227 -10.55 -8.72 46.04
N ASP A 228 -11.84 -8.39 45.95
CA ASP A 228 -12.81 -8.59 47.02
C ASP A 228 -13.06 -10.10 47.29
N GLU A 229 -13.14 -10.94 46.25
CA GLU A 229 -13.24 -12.40 46.39
C GLU A 229 -12.02 -13.02 47.09
N ALA A 230 -10.84 -12.43 46.88
CA ALA A 230 -9.59 -12.82 47.52
C ALA A 230 -9.33 -12.15 48.89
N ASP A 231 -10.31 -11.40 49.43
CA ASP A 231 -10.20 -10.63 50.70
C ASP A 231 -9.03 -9.62 50.69
N VAL A 232 -8.70 -9.09 49.51
CA VAL A 232 -7.65 -8.08 49.30
C VAL A 232 -8.28 -6.68 49.38
N PRO A 233 -7.85 -5.81 50.33
CA PRO A 233 -8.47 -4.51 50.48
C PRO A 233 -8.22 -3.60 49.27
N ARG A 234 -9.30 -3.09 48.66
CA ARG A 234 -9.25 -2.16 47.52
C ARG A 234 -8.39 -0.92 47.75
N GLU A 235 -8.21 -0.47 48.99
CA GLU A 235 -7.34 0.66 49.31
C GLU A 235 -5.85 0.39 49.03
N TRP A 236 -5.44 -0.86 48.85
CA TRP A 236 -4.07 -1.24 48.49
C TRP A 236 -3.75 -0.90 47.04
N VAL A 237 -4.78 -0.82 46.18
CA VAL A 237 -4.67 -0.48 44.77
C VAL A 237 -5.39 0.84 44.52
N LEU A 238 -4.70 1.96 44.72
CA LEU A 238 -5.27 3.29 44.43
C LEU A 238 -5.48 3.44 42.92
N GLY A 239 -6.71 3.24 42.46
CA GLY A 239 -7.11 3.45 41.06
C GLY A 239 -6.37 2.53 40.09
N VAL A 240 -6.58 1.21 40.23
CA VAL A 240 -6.13 0.13 39.31
C VAL A 240 -4.73 0.40 38.73
N ASP A 241 -3.81 0.80 39.60
CA ASP A 241 -2.46 1.16 39.23
C ASP A 241 -1.68 -0.14 38.93
N PRO A 242 -1.13 -0.31 37.71
CA PRO A 242 -0.45 -1.56 37.31
C PRO A 242 0.70 -1.95 38.25
N ASP A 243 1.49 -0.97 38.70
CA ASP A 243 2.65 -1.23 39.56
C ASP A 243 2.21 -1.76 40.94
N LYS A 244 1.09 -1.24 41.47
CA LYS A 244 0.51 -1.74 42.73
C LYS A 244 -0.18 -3.08 42.58
N LEU A 245 -0.88 -3.31 41.48
CA LEU A 245 -1.47 -4.60 41.19
C LEU A 245 -0.41 -5.68 41.05
N ASP A 246 0.75 -5.37 40.48
CA ASP A 246 1.87 -6.30 40.43
C ASP A 246 2.39 -6.67 41.82
N VAL A 247 2.42 -5.73 42.77
CA VAL A 247 2.75 -6.03 44.18
C VAL A 247 1.67 -6.90 44.82
N VAL A 248 0.40 -6.62 44.58
CA VAL A 248 -0.71 -7.42 45.12
C VAL A 248 -0.68 -8.84 44.56
N VAL A 249 -0.59 -9.01 43.24
CA VAL A 249 -0.46 -10.32 42.58
C VAL A 249 0.76 -11.08 43.09
N ALA A 250 1.88 -10.41 43.39
CA ALA A 250 3.08 -11.06 43.93
C ALA A 250 2.98 -11.45 45.41
N THR A 251 2.05 -10.87 46.18
CA THR A 251 1.95 -11.03 47.64
C THR A 251 0.66 -11.68 48.13
N THR A 252 -0.27 -11.95 47.23
CA THR A 252 -1.59 -12.54 47.51
C THR A 252 -1.83 -13.74 46.59
N ASP A 253 -2.96 -14.44 46.80
CA ASP A 253 -3.34 -15.58 45.96
C ASP A 253 -4.06 -15.17 44.66
N VAL A 254 -4.18 -13.86 44.38
CA VAL A 254 -4.78 -13.35 43.14
C VAL A 254 -3.85 -13.61 41.96
N GLY A 255 -4.30 -14.43 41.00
CA GLY A 255 -3.53 -14.75 39.81
C GLY A 255 -3.31 -13.54 38.88
N GLU A 256 -2.18 -13.55 38.15
CA GLU A 256 -1.86 -12.52 37.15
C GLU A 256 -2.95 -12.46 36.05
N ASP A 257 -3.44 -13.62 35.64
CA ASP A 257 -4.51 -13.80 34.65
C ASP A 257 -5.90 -13.39 35.16
N GLU A 258 -6.05 -13.14 36.47
CA GLU A 258 -7.30 -12.65 37.05
C GLU A 258 -7.43 -11.15 36.89
N VAL A 259 -6.31 -10.43 36.91
CA VAL A 259 -6.24 -8.96 36.85
C VAL A 259 -5.88 -8.45 35.46
N TYR A 260 -5.09 -9.23 34.70
CA TYR A 260 -4.61 -8.85 33.39
C TYR A 260 -5.16 -9.79 32.31
N ASP A 261 -5.55 -9.20 31.19
CA ASP A 261 -5.67 -9.91 29.91
C ASP A 261 -4.25 -10.07 29.34
N ILE A 262 -3.83 -11.33 29.23
CA ILE A 262 -2.52 -11.71 28.74
C ILE A 262 -2.64 -12.14 27.28
N HIS A 263 -1.91 -11.45 26.41
CA HIS A 263 -1.84 -11.77 24.99
C HIS A 263 -0.41 -12.17 24.61
N ASP A 264 -0.24 -13.42 24.17
CA ASP A 264 0.99 -13.89 23.54
C ASP A 264 1.00 -13.52 22.07
N GLN A 265 1.99 -12.73 21.66
CA GLN A 265 2.23 -12.46 20.26
C GLN A 265 3.53 -13.13 19.82
N TYR A 266 3.39 -14.12 18.95
CA TYR A 266 4.52 -14.75 18.28
C TYR A 266 5.03 -13.86 17.15
N TYR A 267 6.34 -13.82 16.98
CA TYR A 267 6.98 -13.14 15.87
C TYR A 267 8.28 -13.83 15.51
N VAL A 268 8.72 -13.59 14.28
CA VAL A 268 10.01 -14.06 13.80
C VAL A 268 11.09 -13.05 14.14
N GLN A 269 12.15 -13.50 14.82
CA GLN A 269 13.33 -12.70 15.11
C GLN A 269 14.51 -13.18 14.29
N LYS A 270 15.16 -12.25 13.60
CA LYS A 270 16.46 -12.49 12.96
C LYS A 270 17.54 -12.66 14.03
N THR A 271 18.20 -13.82 14.03
CA THR A 271 19.21 -14.21 15.03
C THR A 271 20.61 -14.38 14.43
N GLY A 272 20.74 -14.43 13.11
CA GLY A 272 22.03 -14.53 12.42
C GLY A 272 22.04 -13.85 11.05
N VAL A 273 23.21 -13.37 10.64
CA VAL A 273 23.47 -12.84 9.29
C VAL A 273 24.68 -13.55 8.72
N ASP A 274 24.53 -14.13 7.53
CA ASP A 274 25.69 -14.60 6.77
C ASP A 274 26.21 -13.46 5.89
N SER A 275 27.17 -12.70 6.43
CA SER A 275 27.79 -11.59 5.70
C SER A 275 28.76 -12.08 4.63
N GLY A 276 29.29 -13.30 4.75
CA GLY A 276 30.19 -13.89 3.74
C GLY A 276 29.43 -14.15 2.45
N GLU A 277 28.29 -14.82 2.58
CA GLU A 277 27.43 -15.18 1.45
C GLU A 277 26.89 -13.93 0.73
N LYS A 278 26.48 -12.90 1.48
CA LYS A 278 26.07 -11.61 0.91
C LYS A 278 27.17 -10.98 0.05
N ARG A 279 28.41 -10.94 0.55
CA ARG A 279 29.54 -10.37 -0.19
C ARG A 279 29.84 -11.17 -1.45
N THR A 280 29.82 -12.49 -1.37
CA THR A 280 30.03 -13.37 -2.53
C THR A 280 28.96 -13.12 -3.59
N ARG A 281 27.69 -13.05 -3.20
CA ARG A 281 26.58 -12.79 -4.12
C ARG A 281 26.69 -11.41 -4.77
N LEU A 282 26.97 -10.36 -3.99
CA LEU A 282 27.14 -9.00 -4.50
C LEU A 282 28.31 -8.89 -5.49
N ARG A 283 29.45 -9.52 -5.19
CA ARG A 283 30.58 -9.58 -6.11
C ARG A 283 30.18 -10.22 -7.44
N GLY A 284 29.53 -11.39 -7.40
CA GLY A 284 29.11 -12.06 -8.63
C GLY A 284 28.05 -11.29 -9.44
N LEU A 285 27.25 -10.44 -8.80
CA LEU A 285 26.34 -9.52 -9.51
C LEU A 285 27.12 -8.39 -10.18
N ARG A 286 28.10 -7.81 -9.48
CA ARG A 286 28.98 -6.79 -10.05
C ARG A 286 29.79 -7.31 -11.23
N ASP A 287 30.42 -8.48 -11.09
CA ASP A 287 31.21 -9.09 -12.16
C ASP A 287 30.34 -9.28 -13.43
N ARG A 288 29.06 -9.66 -13.26
CA ARG A 288 28.11 -9.79 -14.37
C ARG A 288 27.71 -8.45 -14.99
N LEU A 289 27.57 -7.40 -14.19
CA LEU A 289 27.27 -6.07 -14.70
C LEU A 289 28.46 -5.52 -15.49
N GLU A 290 29.69 -5.70 -14.98
CA GLU A 290 30.93 -5.31 -15.68
C GLU A 290 31.11 -6.06 -17.01
N GLU A 291 30.65 -7.32 -17.12
CA GLU A 291 30.63 -8.06 -18.39
C GLU A 291 29.64 -7.49 -19.44
N LEU A 292 28.62 -6.74 -18.99
CA LEU A 292 27.62 -6.09 -19.84
C LEU A 292 27.96 -4.62 -20.13
N ASP A 293 28.99 -4.09 -19.46
CA ASP A 293 29.41 -2.70 -19.54
C ASP A 293 30.43 -2.52 -20.67
N ASP A 294 29.94 -2.56 -21.91
CA ASP A 294 30.74 -2.29 -23.12
C ASP A 294 30.64 -0.81 -23.54
N ASP A 295 31.40 -0.42 -24.57
CA ASP A 295 31.43 0.96 -25.06
C ASP A 295 30.02 1.51 -25.43
N GLU A 296 29.03 0.65 -25.73
CA GLU A 296 27.65 1.03 -26.02
C GLU A 296 26.87 1.41 -24.75
N ALA A 297 27.20 0.81 -23.60
CA ALA A 297 26.61 1.14 -22.31
C ALA A 297 27.03 2.54 -21.81
N ASP A 298 28.27 2.94 -22.05
CA ASP A 298 28.77 4.27 -21.69
C ASP A 298 28.12 5.39 -22.53
N GLU A 299 27.91 5.17 -23.84
CA GLU A 299 27.19 6.12 -24.70
C GLU A 299 25.73 6.32 -24.23
N ILE A 300 25.07 5.26 -23.79
CA ILE A 300 23.69 5.32 -23.27
C ILE A 300 23.64 6.09 -21.94
N ARG A 301 24.61 5.90 -21.04
CA ARG A 301 24.68 6.62 -19.76
C ARG A 301 24.82 8.13 -19.98
N GLU A 302 25.73 8.54 -20.86
CA GLU A 302 25.91 9.96 -21.19
C GLU A 302 24.63 10.57 -21.80
N GLU A 303 23.90 9.82 -22.62
CA GLU A 303 22.60 10.26 -23.15
C GLU A 303 21.55 10.43 -22.04
N ILE A 304 21.47 9.47 -21.11
CA ILE A 304 20.55 9.52 -19.98
C ILE A 304 20.85 10.73 -19.08
N ASP A 305 22.11 10.94 -18.68
CA ASP A 305 22.51 12.07 -17.84
C ASP A 305 22.15 13.41 -18.48
N HIS A 306 22.35 13.52 -19.80
CA HIS A 306 21.95 14.71 -20.56
C HIS A 306 20.42 14.91 -20.60
N LEU A 307 19.64 13.82 -20.69
CA LEU A 307 18.18 13.89 -20.66
C LEU A 307 17.65 14.25 -19.27
N GLU A 308 18.23 13.67 -18.21
CA GLU A 308 17.88 13.99 -16.82
C GLU A 308 18.15 15.46 -16.52
N GLY A 309 19.32 15.99 -16.88
CA GLY A 309 19.62 17.41 -16.70
C GLY A 309 18.64 18.34 -17.42
N ARG A 310 18.12 17.92 -18.58
CA ARG A 310 17.06 18.67 -19.28
C ARG A 310 15.71 18.62 -18.56
N ILE A 311 15.39 17.52 -17.89
CA ILE A 311 14.16 17.40 -17.10
C ILE A 311 14.26 18.30 -15.86
N ASP A 312 15.40 18.28 -15.17
CA ASP A 312 15.64 19.14 -14.01
C ASP A 312 15.53 20.63 -14.37
N ASP A 313 16.14 21.04 -15.49
CA ASP A 313 16.02 22.40 -16.01
C ASP A 313 14.56 22.80 -16.30
N LEU A 314 13.75 21.87 -16.81
CA LEU A 314 12.32 22.10 -17.09
C LEU A 314 11.49 22.20 -15.80
N LEU A 315 11.80 21.36 -14.80
CA LEU A 315 11.12 21.36 -13.50
C LEU A 315 11.47 22.60 -12.66
N ALA A 316 12.71 23.09 -12.76
CA ALA A 316 13.14 24.31 -12.06
C ALA A 316 12.59 25.61 -12.69
N ALA A 317 12.13 25.55 -13.94
CA ALA A 317 11.62 26.71 -14.69
C ALA A 317 10.09 26.90 -14.63
N GLY A 318 9.35 25.95 -14.03
CA GLY A 318 7.90 25.99 -13.84
C GLY A 318 7.48 26.35 -12.42
#